data_AF-A0AA96YVD6-F1
#
_entry.id   AF-A0AA96YVD6-F1
#
_cell.length_a   1.000
_cell.length_b   1.000
_cell.length_c   1.000
_cell.angle_alpha   90.00
_cell.angle_beta   90.00
_cell.angle_gamma   90.00
#
_symmetry.space_group_name_H-M   'P 1'
#
loop_
_entity.id
_entity.type
_entity.pdbx_description
1 polymer ?
#
loop_
_entity_poly.entity_id
_entity_poly.type
_entity_poly.pdbx_seq_one_letter_code
_entity_poly.pdbx_strand_id
1 'polypeptide(L)'
;MDIVSTNHNIFLLSIDYDNTTKNISYGFSVNKETKFFMASIFEAKGIKGINYTDELDKLIMSIMPYKPEISKFLSEITWDYIEGRNISLPANLI
;
A
#
# COMPACT_ATOMS: atom_id res chain seq x y z
N MET A 1 -30.47 4.65 7.65
CA MET A 1 -29.03 4.37 7.85
C MET A 1 -28.77 3.02 7.21
N ASP A 2 -28.55 3.03 5.89
CA ASP A 2 -28.12 1.81 5.21
C ASP A 2 -26.66 1.59 5.58
N ILE A 3 -26.43 0.63 6.48
CA ILE A 3 -25.11 0.05 6.64
C ILE A 3 -24.92 -0.78 5.38
N VAL A 4 -24.41 -0.14 4.32
CA VAL A 4 -23.87 -0.86 3.17
C VAL A 4 -22.70 -1.66 3.73
N SER A 5 -22.97 -2.92 4.04
CA SER A 5 -21.95 -3.95 4.21
C SER A 5 -21.28 -4.13 2.85
N THR A 6 -20.40 -3.21 2.48
CA THR A 6 -19.52 -3.41 1.35
C THR A 6 -18.39 -4.30 1.84
N ASN A 7 -18.48 -5.59 1.49
CA ASN A 7 -17.32 -6.48 1.43
C ASN A 7 -16.34 -5.89 0.40
N HIS A 8 -15.55 -4.91 0.82
CA HIS A 8 -14.50 -4.35 -0.01
C HIS A 8 -13.39 -5.37 -0.08
N ASN A 9 -13.38 -6.24 -1.09
CA ASN A 9 -12.22 -7.07 -1.33
C ASN A 9 -11.13 -6.16 -1.90
N ILE A 10 -10.13 -5.87 -1.08
CA ILE A 10 -9.02 -5.00 -1.48
C ILE A 10 -7.74 -5.83 -1.49
N PHE A 11 -7.08 -5.86 -2.65
CA PHE A 11 -5.82 -6.57 -2.83
C PHE A 11 -4.72 -5.60 -3.23
N LEU A 12 -3.53 -5.79 -2.69
CA LEU A 12 -2.31 -5.24 -3.29
C LEU A 12 -1.86 -6.20 -4.41
N LEU A 13 -1.80 -5.72 -5.64
CA LEU A 13 -1.47 -6.50 -6.83
C LEU A 13 -0.01 -6.35 -7.25
N SER A 14 0.54 -5.14 -7.14
CA SER A 14 1.90 -4.82 -7.60
C SER A 14 2.51 -3.71 -6.76
N ILE A 15 3.84 -3.77 -6.64
CA ILE A 15 4.69 -2.69 -6.15
C ILE A 15 5.73 -2.46 -7.25
N ASP A 16 5.86 -1.23 -7.72
CA ASP A 16 6.91 -0.84 -8.65
C ASP A 16 7.72 0.30 -8.03
N TYR A 17 9.03 0.15 -7.94
CA TYR A 17 9.93 1.07 -7.25
C TYR A 17 11.02 1.54 -8.20
N ASP A 18 11.10 2.85 -8.37
CA ASP A 18 12.16 3.50 -9.12
C ASP A 18 13.28 3.93 -8.18
N ASN A 19 14.42 3.24 -8.27
CA ASN A 19 15.59 3.52 -7.44
C ASN A 19 16.24 4.89 -7.70
N THR A 20 15.96 5.51 -8.84
CA THR A 20 16.48 6.84 -9.22
C THR A 20 15.65 7.94 -8.57
N THR A 21 14.33 7.91 -8.78
CA THR A 21 13.41 8.95 -8.26
C THR A 21 12.95 8.70 -6.84
N LYS A 22 13.20 7.50 -6.30
CA LYS A 22 12.71 7.04 -4.99
C LYS A 22 11.19 6.96 -4.89
N ASN A 23 10.50 6.92 -6.03
CA ASN A 23 9.06 6.81 -6.10
C ASN A 23 8.61 5.36 -6.13
N ILE A 24 7.42 5.12 -5.59
CA ILE A 24 6.72 3.84 -5.62
C ILE A 24 5.37 4.04 -6.29
N SER A 25 5.01 3.11 -7.17
CA SER A 25 3.66 2.95 -7.69
C SER A 25 3.07 1.64 -7.15
N TYR A 26 1.99 1.75 -6.38
CA TYR A 26 1.23 0.62 -5.89
C TYR A 26 0.02 0.35 -6.79
N GLY A 27 -0.12 -0.87 -7.27
CA GLY A 27 -1.33 -1.32 -7.95
C GLY A 27 -2.25 -2.04 -6.96
N PHE A 28 -3.44 -1.50 -6.72
CA PHE A 28 -4.46 -2.13 -5.88
C PHE A 28 -5.64 -2.60 -6.72
N SER A 29 -6.23 -3.74 -6.38
CA SER A 29 -7.58 -4.09 -6.79
C SER A 29 -8.56 -3.58 -5.75
N VAL A 30 -9.44 -2.66 -6.12
CA VAL A 30 -10.51 -2.14 -5.26
C VAL A 30 -11.82 -2.44 -5.97
N ASN A 31 -12.65 -3.32 -5.41
CA ASN A 31 -13.91 -3.75 -6.01
C ASN A 31 -13.75 -4.29 -7.46
N LYS A 32 -12.67 -5.05 -7.70
CA LYS A 32 -12.28 -5.62 -9.01
C LYS A 32 -11.79 -4.60 -10.04
N GLU A 33 -11.71 -3.32 -9.70
CA GLU A 33 -11.05 -2.31 -10.52
C GLU A 33 -9.60 -2.14 -10.08
N THR A 34 -8.67 -2.05 -11.03
CA THR A 34 -7.27 -1.77 -10.71
C THR A 34 -7.06 -0.26 -10.60
N LYS A 35 -6.50 0.18 -9.48
CA LYS A 35 -6.16 1.58 -9.20
C LYS A 35 -4.70 1.68 -8.81
N PHE A 36 -4.04 2.73 -9.29
CA PHE A 36 -2.64 3.00 -8.99
C PHE A 36 -2.50 4.18 -8.05
N PHE A 37 -1.66 4.03 -7.03
CA PHE A 37 -1.40 5.06 -6.05
C PHE A 37 0.09 5.28 -5.91
N MET A 38 0.48 6.55 -5.88
CA MET A 38 1.89 6.93 -5.77
C MET A 38 2.29 7.12 -4.31
N ALA A 39 3.54 6.82 -4.03
CA ALA A 39 4.24 7.17 -2.80
C ALA A 39 5.72 7.46 -3.12
N SER A 40 6.46 7.93 -2.13
CA SER A 40 7.92 8.02 -2.21
C SER A 40 8.55 7.44 -0.96
N ILE A 41 9.73 6.85 -1.08
CA ILE A 41 10.52 6.49 0.09
C ILE A 41 11.35 7.68 0.55
N PHE A 42 11.61 7.73 1.85
CA PHE A 42 12.65 8.58 2.41
C PHE A 42 13.53 7.78 3.34
N GLU A 43 14.82 8.11 3.33
CA GLU A 43 15.78 7.59 4.28
C GLU A 43 16.58 8.77 4.85
N ALA A 44 16.39 9.04 6.14
CA ALA A 44 17.03 10.18 6.81
C ALA A 44 17.59 9.74 8.16
N LYS A 45 18.91 9.88 8.35
CA LYS A 45 19.61 9.55 9.60
C LYS A 45 19.33 8.12 10.10
N GLY A 46 19.22 7.16 9.18
CA GLY A 46 18.91 5.76 9.49
C GLY A 46 17.42 5.47 9.74
N ILE A 47 16.55 6.47 9.63
CA ILE A 47 15.10 6.27 9.65
C ILE A 47 14.64 6.04 8.22
N LYS A 48 14.05 4.86 7.99
CA LYS A 48 13.38 4.46 6.75
C LYS A 48 11.88 4.74 6.87
N GLY A 49 11.30 5.39 5.87
CA GLY A 49 9.85 5.63 5.84
C GLY A 49 9.30 5.79 4.43
N ILE A 50 7.98 5.86 4.36
CA ILE A 50 7.22 6.01 3.12
C ILE A 50 6.33 7.24 3.28
N ASN A 51 6.46 8.17 2.34
CA ASN A 51 5.55 9.32 2.21
C ASN A 51 4.42 8.91 1.29
N TYR A 52 3.24 8.71 1.86
CA TYR A 52 2.03 8.46 1.10
C TYR A 52 1.52 9.77 0.48
N THR A 53 0.93 9.66 -0.71
CA THR A 53 0.14 10.76 -1.28
C THR A 53 -1.21 10.85 -0.56
N ASP A 54 -1.86 12.01 -0.60
CA ASP A 54 -3.19 12.21 0.00
C ASP A 54 -4.22 11.16 -0.46
N GLU A 55 -4.13 10.68 -1.71
CA GLU A 55 -5.02 9.66 -2.25
C GLU A 55 -4.76 8.28 -1.65
N LEU A 56 -3.48 7.90 -1.51
CA LEU A 56 -3.09 6.66 -0.86
C LEU A 56 -3.43 6.69 0.63
N ASP A 57 -3.20 7.81 1.31
CA ASP A 57 -3.54 8.00 2.72
C ASP A 57 -5.05 7.81 2.95
N LYS A 58 -5.90 8.38 2.08
CA LYS A 58 -7.36 8.16 2.15
C LYS A 58 -7.73 6.69 2.00
N LEU A 59 -7.09 5.97 1.07
CA LEU A 59 -7.31 4.53 0.90
C LEU A 59 -6.91 3.77 2.18
N ILE A 60 -5.71 4.01 2.69
CA ILE A 60 -5.19 3.39 3.91
C ILE A 60 -6.13 3.67 5.10
N MET A 61 -6.54 4.92 5.30
CA MET A 61 -7.48 5.30 6.37
C MET A 61 -8.84 4.62 6.23
N SER A 62 -9.31 4.37 5.01
CA SER A 62 -10.56 3.60 4.80
C SER A 62 -10.42 2.12 5.11
N ILE A 63 -9.19 1.57 5.05
CA ILE A 63 -8.88 0.17 5.37
C ILE A 63 -8.65 -0.04 6.87
N MET A 64 -8.05 0.94 7.55
CA MET A 64 -7.67 0.86 8.97
C MET A 64 -8.76 0.34 9.93
N PRO A 65 -10.06 0.70 9.79
CA PRO A 65 -11.10 0.14 10.67
C PRO A 65 -11.25 -1.39 10.58
N TYR A 66 -10.85 -1.99 9.46
CA TYR A 66 -10.95 -3.43 9.20
C TYR A 66 -9.60 -4.14 9.38
N LYS A 67 -8.49 -3.44 9.08
CA LYS A 67 -7.12 -3.93 9.24
C LYS A 67 -6.25 -2.82 9.85
N PRO A 68 -6.23 -2.65 11.19
CA PRO A 68 -5.53 -1.55 11.86
C PRO A 68 -4.03 -1.49 11.56
N GLU A 69 -3.41 -2.62 11.29
CA GLU A 69 -1.99 -2.75 10.97
C GLU A 69 -1.65 -2.51 9.48
N ILE A 70 -2.60 -2.04 8.66
CA ILE A 70 -2.41 -1.87 7.21
C ILE A 70 -1.18 -1.02 6.87
N SER A 71 -0.93 0.08 7.59
CA SER A 71 0.24 0.93 7.33
C SER A 71 1.56 0.21 7.63
N LYS A 72 1.57 -0.63 8.68
CA LYS A 72 2.73 -1.46 9.01
C LYS A 72 2.94 -2.53 7.96
N PHE A 73 1.88 -3.23 7.57
CA PHE A 73 1.91 -4.23 6.50
C PHE A 73 2.45 -3.66 5.20
N LEU A 74 1.95 -2.50 4.76
CA LEU A 74 2.42 -1.82 3.55
C LEU A 74 3.89 -1.42 3.66
N SER A 75 4.33 -0.92 4.82
CA SER A 75 5.74 -0.60 5.04
C SER A 75 6.62 -1.83 4.91
N GLU A 76 6.28 -2.93 5.59
CA GLU A 76 7.05 -4.17 5.59
C GLU A 76 7.18 -4.76 4.18
N ILE A 77 6.07 -4.97 3.47
CA ILE A 77 6.09 -5.56 2.12
C ILE A 77 6.84 -4.68 1.11
N THR A 78 6.80 -3.36 1.29
CA THR A 78 7.51 -2.41 0.43
C THR A 78 9.01 -2.50 0.66
N TRP A 79 9.47 -2.54 1.91
CA TRP A 79 10.89 -2.69 2.20
C TRP A 79 11.42 -4.07 1.80
N ASP A 80 10.63 -5.13 2.02
CA ASP A 80 10.98 -6.46 1.53
C ASP A 80 11.12 -6.47 0.00
N TYR A 81 10.22 -5.80 -0.73
CA TYR A 81 10.32 -5.62 -2.18
C TYR A 81 11.59 -4.87 -2.60
N ILE A 82 11.84 -3.70 -1.99
CA ILE A 82 13.01 -2.85 -2.31
C ILE A 82 14.33 -3.58 -2.02
N GLU A 83 14.39 -4.38 -0.95
CA GLU A 83 15.56 -5.16 -0.57
C GLU A 83 15.72 -6.46 -1.38
N GLY A 84 14.84 -6.71 -2.36
CA GLY A 84 14.90 -7.89 -3.23
C GLY A 84 14.53 -9.20 -2.51
N ARG A 85 13.79 -9.12 -1.41
CA ARG A 85 13.28 -10.30 -0.71
C ARG A 85 12.02 -10.83 -1.42
N ASN A 86 11.70 -12.09 -1.17
CA ASN A 86 10.49 -12.69 -1.71
C ASN A 86 9.25 -12.06 -1.07
N ILE A 87 8.40 -11.48 -1.92
CA ILE A 87 7.07 -10.99 -1.53
C ILE A 87 5.99 -11.86 -2.18
N SER A 88 4.86 -12.00 -1.49
CA SER A 88 3.70 -12.72 -2.00
C SER A 88 2.65 -11.73 -2.46
N LEU A 89 2.40 -11.72 -3.78
CA LEU A 89 1.33 -10.94 -4.41
C LEU A 89 0.43 -11.87 -5.26
N PRO A 90 -0.89 -11.61 -5.35
CA PRO A 90 -1.60 -10.51 -4.70
C PRO A 90 -1.76 -10.72 -3.19
N ALA A 91 -1.65 -9.65 -2.41
CA ALA A 91 -1.81 -9.69 -0.96
C ALA A 91 -3.19 -9.16 -0.54
N ASN A 92 -3.91 -9.93 0.29
CA ASN A 92 -5.24 -9.53 0.77
C ASN A 92 -5.14 -8.46 1.88
N LEU A 93 -5.88 -7.37 1.72
CA LEU A 93 -5.94 -6.26 2.67
C LEU A 93 -7.26 -6.23 3.44
N ILE A 94 -8.36 -6.56 2.78
CA ILE A 94 -9.68 -6.81 3.35
C ILE A 94 -10.29 -7.95 2.55
#